data_AF-A0A2E5JSH8-F1
#
_entry.id   AF-A0A2E5JSH8-F1
#
_cell.length_a   1.000
_cell.length_b   1.000
_cell.length_c   1.000
_cell.angle_alpha   90.00
_cell.angle_beta   90.00
_cell.angle_gamma   90.00
#
_symmetry.space_group_name_H-M   'P 1'
#
loop_
_entity.id
_entity.type
_entity.pdbx_description
1 polymer ?
#
loop_
_entity_poly.entity_id
_entity_poly.type
_entity_poly.pdbx_seq_one_letter_code
_entity_poly.pdbx_strand_id
1 'polypeptide(L)'
;MYSKLLKFLFLIVFILFYSSCQKEKPQDHSKLFFKSITVFDLDILATNSTADEKIIHAAKIMAQYLDNDEDGVVDNKLVHDMLISRKATLVMFNNENEAESAWRSGKYDFPENAQALFDEETIPSFDKNSTNRRFDATLEEVLHLITHEGFSQVYDELREVRGSLIANAMDIARGGYFLNPPSQYPLNAWYSYDDITCTYDCMIVEYFYWALTSILGAQAYPGRFDEIGHEWKLNTLEKIRSGDILIYSLMTDSKFNLPKVLPDNNYNAINFVIKLNK
;
A
#
# COMPACT_ATOMS: atom_id res chain seq x y z
N MET A 1 -13.48 -1.38 14.22
CA MET A 1 -12.96 -2.77 14.14
C MET A 1 -11.56 -2.59 13.58
N TYR A 2 -10.58 -2.50 14.48
CA TYR A 2 -9.23 -2.03 14.17
C TYR A 2 -8.54 -3.02 13.22
N SER A 3 -8.24 -2.58 12.00
CA SER A 3 -7.26 -3.25 11.15
C SER A 3 -5.92 -3.00 11.81
N LYS A 4 -5.47 -3.95 12.62
CA LYS A 4 -4.14 -3.92 13.20
C LYS A 4 -3.20 -4.23 12.04
N LEU A 5 -2.59 -3.21 11.45
CA LEU A 5 -1.32 -3.43 10.77
C LEU A 5 -0.35 -3.93 11.85
N LEU A 6 -0.10 -5.23 11.82
CA LEU A 6 0.97 -5.87 12.57
C LEU A 6 1.99 -6.31 11.53
N LYS A 7 2.75 -5.35 10.99
CA LYS A 7 3.84 -5.65 10.05
C LYS A 7 5.04 -6.21 10.84
N PHE A 8 5.20 -7.53 10.71
CA PHE A 8 6.33 -8.41 11.06
C PHE A 8 7.41 -7.94 12.07
N LEU A 9 7.44 -8.65 13.19
CA LEU A 9 8.39 -8.55 14.30
C LEU A 9 9.80 -9.06 13.92
N PHE A 10 10.74 -8.17 13.57
CA PHE A 10 12.17 -8.52 13.49
C PHE A 10 12.83 -8.47 14.88
N LEU A 11 12.79 -9.59 15.58
CA LEU A 11 13.63 -9.78 16.77
C LEU A 11 15.06 -10.11 16.32
N ILE A 12 15.94 -9.11 16.23
CA ILE A 12 17.37 -9.32 15.98
C ILE A 12 17.99 -9.97 17.23
N VAL A 13 18.05 -11.30 17.24
CA VAL A 13 18.91 -12.03 18.17
C VAL A 13 20.33 -11.94 17.65
N PHE A 14 21.23 -11.27 18.38
CA PHE A 14 22.66 -11.30 18.11
C PHE A 14 23.18 -12.73 18.38
N ILE A 15 23.14 -13.57 17.35
CA ILE A 15 23.77 -14.89 17.39
C ILE A 15 25.08 -14.81 16.60
N LEU A 16 26.19 -14.77 17.33
CA LEU A 16 27.53 -14.97 16.78
C LEU A 16 27.62 -16.40 16.22
N PHE A 17 27.43 -16.58 14.91
CA PHE A 17 27.75 -17.84 14.23
C PHE A 17 28.69 -17.65 13.03
N TYR A 18 29.71 -18.48 13.07
CA TYR A 18 30.71 -18.76 12.05
C TYR A 18 30.09 -18.89 10.66
N SER A 19 30.77 -18.29 9.67
CA SER A 19 30.46 -18.43 8.25
C SER A 19 30.49 -19.90 7.81
N SER A 20 29.30 -20.50 7.75
CA SER A 20 29.03 -21.67 6.93
C SER A 20 28.20 -21.20 5.74
N CYS A 21 28.84 -21.16 4.57
CA CYS A 21 28.21 -20.83 3.30
C CYS A 21 27.18 -21.93 2.94
N GLN A 22 25.91 -21.73 3.30
CA GLN A 22 24.81 -22.46 2.69
C GLN A 22 24.17 -21.54 1.66
N LYS A 23 24.25 -21.92 0.38
CA LYS A 23 23.45 -21.32 -0.67
C LYS A 23 21.98 -21.53 -0.32
N GLU A 24 21.22 -20.44 -0.17
CA GLU A 24 19.77 -20.49 -0.08
C GLU A 24 19.22 -21.29 -1.27
N LYS A 25 18.43 -22.31 -0.98
CA LYS A 25 17.72 -23.04 -2.02
C LYS A 25 16.64 -22.12 -2.58
N PRO A 26 16.46 -22.03 -3.91
CA PRO A 26 15.34 -21.30 -4.49
C PRO A 26 14.05 -21.87 -3.90
N GLN A 27 13.29 -21.02 -3.22
CA GLN A 27 12.04 -21.40 -2.59
C GLN A 27 10.98 -21.46 -3.68
N ASP A 28 10.45 -22.67 -3.92
CA ASP A 28 9.45 -22.91 -4.96
C ASP A 28 8.07 -22.45 -4.47
N HIS A 29 7.79 -21.15 -4.62
CA HIS A 29 6.52 -20.55 -4.20
C HIS A 29 5.35 -20.89 -5.13
N SER A 30 5.60 -21.56 -6.27
CA SER A 30 4.56 -21.99 -7.21
C SER A 30 3.50 -22.88 -6.55
N LYS A 31 3.87 -23.56 -5.46
CA LYS A 31 2.99 -24.44 -4.68
C LYS A 31 2.11 -23.70 -3.66
N LEU A 32 2.36 -22.42 -3.41
CA LEU A 32 1.55 -21.61 -2.51
C LEU A 32 0.53 -20.77 -3.28
N PHE A 33 0.98 -20.11 -4.34
CA PHE A 33 0.13 -19.25 -5.16
C PHE A 33 -0.43 -20.01 -6.35
N PHE A 34 -1.60 -20.60 -6.16
CA PHE A 34 -2.33 -21.37 -7.17
C PHE A 34 -3.03 -20.49 -8.20
N LYS A 35 -3.26 -19.22 -7.87
CA LYS A 35 -3.95 -18.27 -8.74
C LYS A 35 -3.00 -17.12 -9.07
N SER A 36 -3.02 -16.68 -10.32
CA SER A 36 -2.32 -15.48 -10.75
C SER A 36 -3.17 -14.66 -11.71
N ILE A 37 -2.99 -13.34 -11.70
CA ILE A 37 -3.53 -12.44 -12.69
C ILE A 37 -2.50 -11.34 -12.98
N THR A 38 -2.44 -10.89 -14.22
CA THR A 38 -1.45 -9.89 -14.65
C THR A 38 -2.18 -8.58 -14.99
N VAL A 39 -1.67 -7.46 -14.48
CA VAL A 39 -2.17 -6.10 -14.73
C VAL A 39 -1.01 -5.27 -15.25
N PHE A 40 -1.07 -4.85 -16.53
CA PHE A 40 0.03 -4.11 -17.16
C PHE A 40 1.42 -4.73 -16.88
N ASP A 41 1.57 -6.03 -17.12
CA ASP A 41 2.82 -6.79 -16.87
C ASP A 41 3.28 -6.88 -15.39
N LEU A 42 2.44 -6.47 -14.43
CA LEU A 42 2.64 -6.70 -12.99
C LEU A 42 1.82 -7.89 -12.53
N ASP A 43 2.40 -8.72 -11.67
CA ASP A 43 1.77 -9.94 -11.18
C ASP A 43 1.02 -9.70 -9.86
N ILE A 44 -0.20 -10.23 -9.80
CA ILE A 44 -0.93 -10.49 -8.56
C ILE A 44 -0.97 -12.00 -8.38
N LEU A 45 -0.40 -12.48 -7.28
CA LEU A 45 -0.33 -13.89 -6.93
C LEU A 45 -1.26 -14.15 -5.75
N ALA A 46 -2.08 -15.20 -5.80
CA ALA A 46 -3.07 -15.47 -4.76
C ALA A 46 -3.07 -16.94 -4.34
N THR A 47 -3.27 -17.19 -3.04
CA THR A 47 -3.49 -18.55 -2.53
C THR A 47 -4.82 -19.11 -3.06
N ASN A 48 -5.01 -20.42 -2.95
CA ASN A 48 -6.27 -21.05 -3.41
C ASN A 48 -7.49 -20.58 -2.59
N SER A 49 -7.27 -20.14 -1.36
CA SER A 49 -8.28 -19.70 -0.40
C SER A 49 -8.78 -18.26 -0.64
N THR A 50 -8.01 -17.41 -1.32
CA THR A 50 -8.49 -16.08 -1.75
C THR A 50 -9.55 -16.23 -2.84
N ALA A 51 -10.73 -15.63 -2.69
CA ALA A 51 -11.81 -15.72 -3.66
C ALA A 51 -11.50 -14.98 -4.97
N ASP A 52 -11.96 -15.54 -6.09
CA ASP A 52 -11.68 -15.02 -7.44
C ASP A 52 -12.20 -13.59 -7.63
N GLU A 53 -13.36 -13.25 -7.04
CA GLU A 53 -13.91 -11.90 -7.07
C GLU A 53 -13.00 -10.85 -6.40
N LYS A 54 -12.26 -11.25 -5.35
CA LYS A 54 -11.34 -10.37 -4.63
C LYS A 54 -10.07 -10.13 -5.44
N ILE A 55 -9.59 -11.18 -6.10
CA ILE A 55 -8.43 -11.10 -7.02
C ILE A 55 -8.75 -10.17 -8.20
N ILE A 56 -9.93 -10.33 -8.82
CA ILE A 56 -10.37 -9.46 -9.93
C ILE A 56 -10.54 -8.02 -9.44
N HIS A 57 -11.13 -7.83 -8.26
CA HIS A 57 -11.29 -6.52 -7.68
C HIS A 57 -9.93 -5.84 -7.44
N ALA A 58 -8.96 -6.50 -6.79
CA ALA A 58 -7.61 -5.96 -6.61
C ALA A 58 -6.93 -5.63 -7.95
N ALA A 59 -7.12 -6.46 -8.98
CA ALA A 59 -6.60 -6.22 -10.32
C ALA A 59 -7.19 -4.96 -10.97
N LYS A 60 -8.49 -4.72 -10.80
CA LYS A 60 -9.15 -3.51 -11.29
C LYS A 60 -8.70 -2.26 -10.55
N ILE A 61 -8.55 -2.33 -9.23
CA ILE A 61 -8.03 -1.21 -8.43
C ILE A 61 -6.59 -0.86 -8.84
N MET A 62 -5.74 -1.87 -9.06
CA MET A 62 -4.39 -1.67 -9.59
C MET A 62 -4.41 -1.03 -10.98
N ALA A 63 -5.29 -1.50 -11.87
CA ALA A 63 -5.43 -0.90 -13.20
C ALA A 63 -5.84 0.57 -13.11
N GLN A 64 -6.85 0.92 -12.30
CA GLN A 64 -7.34 2.30 -12.14
C GLN A 64 -6.33 3.25 -11.47
N TYR A 65 -5.38 2.73 -10.69
CA TYR A 65 -4.28 3.55 -10.17
C TYR A 65 -3.17 3.78 -11.20
N LEU A 66 -2.94 2.84 -12.13
CA LEU A 66 -1.91 2.95 -13.15
C LEU A 66 -2.41 3.63 -14.43
N ASP A 67 -3.69 3.48 -14.74
CA ASP A 67 -4.43 4.05 -15.86
C ASP A 67 -5.72 4.67 -15.28
N ASN A 68 -5.61 5.93 -14.87
CA ASN A 68 -6.63 6.65 -14.13
C ASN A 68 -7.68 7.31 -15.02
N ASP A 69 -7.39 7.47 -16.32
CA ASP A 69 -8.38 7.89 -17.32
C ASP A 69 -9.09 6.72 -18.03
N GLU A 70 -8.67 5.49 -17.72
CA GLU A 70 -9.26 4.21 -18.11
C GLU A 70 -9.26 3.98 -19.63
N ASP A 71 -8.24 4.47 -20.33
CA ASP A 71 -8.13 4.36 -21.79
C ASP A 71 -7.43 3.07 -22.28
N GLY A 72 -6.91 2.27 -21.34
CA GLY A 72 -6.17 1.04 -21.58
C GLY A 72 -4.65 1.22 -21.62
N VAL A 73 -4.14 2.42 -21.34
CA VAL A 73 -2.71 2.77 -21.38
C VAL A 73 -2.28 3.35 -20.04
N VAL A 74 -1.12 2.92 -19.55
CA VAL A 74 -0.58 3.40 -18.27
C VAL A 74 -0.21 4.90 -18.36
N ASP A 75 -0.73 5.68 -17.41
CA ASP A 75 -0.59 7.14 -17.31
C ASP A 75 0.85 7.61 -17.03
N ASN A 76 1.59 6.82 -16.24
CA ASN A 76 2.95 7.16 -15.83
C ASN A 76 3.93 6.04 -16.19
N LYS A 77 4.42 6.08 -17.42
CA LYS A 77 5.34 5.06 -17.94
C LYS A 77 6.62 4.91 -17.11
N LEU A 78 7.17 5.99 -16.55
CA LEU A 78 8.40 5.91 -15.74
C LEU A 78 8.18 5.10 -14.46
N VAL A 79 7.06 5.34 -13.78
CA VAL A 79 6.66 4.59 -12.58
C VAL A 79 6.36 3.14 -12.92
N HIS A 80 5.64 2.91 -14.02
CA HIS A 80 5.33 1.57 -14.51
C HIS A 80 6.57 0.74 -14.87
N ASP A 81 7.50 1.30 -15.65
CA ASP A 81 8.75 0.65 -16.00
C ASP A 81 9.58 0.32 -14.74
N MET A 82 9.54 1.20 -13.73
CA MET A 82 10.21 0.97 -12.45
C MET A 82 9.58 -0.21 -11.69
N LEU A 83 8.26 -0.26 -11.58
CA LEU A 83 7.52 -1.37 -10.95
C LEU A 83 7.88 -2.72 -11.61
N ILE A 84 7.91 -2.76 -12.95
CA ILE A 84 8.34 -3.96 -13.69
C ILE A 84 9.79 -4.30 -13.37
N SER A 85 10.70 -3.33 -13.38
CA SER A 85 12.14 -3.55 -13.15
C SER A 85 12.43 -4.12 -11.76
N ARG A 86 11.62 -3.72 -10.76
CA ARG A 86 11.70 -4.18 -9.38
C ARG A 86 10.88 -5.44 -9.13
N LYS A 87 10.11 -5.90 -10.12
CA LYS A 87 9.20 -7.06 -10.05
C LYS A 87 8.16 -6.88 -8.95
N ALA A 88 7.65 -5.65 -8.79
CA ALA A 88 6.62 -5.34 -7.80
C ALA A 88 5.45 -6.34 -7.91
N THR A 89 5.13 -7.00 -6.80
CA THR A 89 4.16 -8.11 -6.79
C THR A 89 3.14 -7.91 -5.67
N LEU A 90 1.85 -7.94 -6.01
CA LEU A 90 0.80 -8.03 -4.98
C LEU A 90 0.58 -9.50 -4.63
N VAL A 91 0.67 -9.86 -3.36
CA VAL A 91 0.41 -11.23 -2.90
C VAL A 91 -0.84 -11.28 -2.03
N MET A 92 -1.77 -12.15 -2.41
CA MET A 92 -3.05 -12.29 -1.75
C MET A 92 -3.15 -13.59 -0.96
N PHE A 93 -3.58 -13.46 0.28
CA PHE A 93 -3.91 -14.55 1.19
C PHE A 93 -5.38 -14.40 1.63
N ASN A 94 -5.95 -15.43 2.26
CA ASN A 94 -7.28 -15.32 2.85
C ASN A 94 -7.28 -14.34 4.03
N ASN A 95 -6.26 -14.40 4.89
CA ASN A 95 -6.07 -13.51 6.03
C ASN A 95 -4.61 -13.52 6.51
N GLU A 96 -4.32 -12.64 7.46
CA GLU A 96 -3.00 -12.47 8.08
C GLU A 96 -2.46 -13.79 8.69
N ASN A 97 -3.31 -14.60 9.32
CA ASN A 97 -2.87 -15.86 9.91
C ASN A 97 -2.37 -16.86 8.86
N GLU A 98 -2.95 -16.88 7.65
CA GLU A 98 -2.48 -17.72 6.55
C GLU A 98 -1.12 -17.25 6.04
N ALA A 99 -0.95 -15.93 5.86
CA ALA A 99 0.31 -15.31 5.48
C ALA A 99 1.42 -15.60 6.51
N GLU A 100 1.14 -15.39 7.79
CA GLU A 100 2.08 -15.67 8.88
C GLU A 100 2.44 -17.16 8.96
N SER A 101 1.46 -18.05 8.74
CA SER A 101 1.71 -19.50 8.72
C SER A 101 2.61 -19.90 7.55
N ALA A 102 2.42 -19.29 6.37
CA ALA A 102 3.28 -19.54 5.21
C ALA A 102 4.73 -19.08 5.48
N TRP A 103 4.90 -17.93 6.13
CA TRP A 103 6.20 -17.42 6.55
C TRP A 103 6.89 -18.29 7.60
N ARG A 104 6.23 -18.55 8.74
CA ARG A 104 6.79 -19.36 9.84
C ARG A 104 7.14 -20.78 9.43
N SER A 105 6.41 -21.34 8.46
CA SER A 105 6.70 -22.69 7.92
C SER A 105 7.79 -22.72 6.86
N GLY A 106 8.32 -21.57 6.45
CA GLY A 106 9.29 -21.47 5.36
C GLY A 106 8.70 -21.90 4.02
N LYS A 107 7.40 -21.71 3.80
CA LYS A 107 6.76 -21.91 2.48
C LYS A 107 6.87 -20.65 1.62
N TYR A 108 6.87 -19.49 2.26
CA TYR A 108 7.00 -18.21 1.60
C TYR A 108 7.86 -17.29 2.43
N ASP A 109 8.89 -16.71 1.81
CA ASP A 109 9.62 -15.61 2.39
C ASP A 109 9.18 -14.35 1.64
N PHE A 110 8.69 -13.35 2.38
CA PHE A 110 8.13 -12.14 1.77
C PHE A 110 9.27 -11.31 1.20
N PRO A 111 9.42 -11.20 -0.14
CA PRO A 111 10.47 -10.38 -0.70
C PRO A 111 10.14 -8.91 -0.48
N GLU A 112 11.16 -8.05 -0.40
CA GLU A 112 11.01 -6.61 -0.14
C GLU A 112 10.07 -5.92 -1.14
N ASN A 113 10.01 -6.41 -2.37
CA ASN A 113 9.19 -5.87 -3.46
C ASN A 113 7.77 -6.48 -3.53
N ALA A 114 7.32 -7.19 -2.49
CA ALA A 114 5.98 -7.73 -2.40
C ALA A 114 5.13 -7.02 -1.35
N GLN A 115 3.86 -6.82 -1.69
CA GLN A 115 2.87 -6.24 -0.80
C GLN A 115 1.74 -7.23 -0.56
N ALA A 116 1.41 -7.45 0.71
CA ALA A 116 0.32 -8.35 1.08
C ALA A 116 -1.03 -7.63 0.99
N LEU A 117 -2.06 -8.38 0.61
CA LEU A 117 -3.47 -7.97 0.70
C LEU A 117 -4.31 -9.17 1.09
N PHE A 118 -5.27 -9.01 1.99
CA PHE A 118 -6.10 -10.13 2.45
C PHE A 118 -7.51 -10.13 1.86
N ASP A 119 -8.06 -11.33 1.65
CA ASP A 119 -9.44 -11.53 1.17
C ASP A 119 -10.46 -10.81 2.08
N GLU A 120 -10.31 -10.98 3.40
CA GLU A 120 -11.25 -10.48 4.40
C GLU A 120 -11.32 -8.94 4.52
N GLU A 121 -10.34 -8.24 3.96
CA GLU A 121 -10.24 -6.78 3.94
C GLU A 121 -10.35 -6.18 2.54
N THR A 122 -10.44 -7.03 1.51
CA THR A 122 -10.80 -6.63 0.16
C THR A 122 -12.32 -6.51 0.08
N ILE A 123 -12.87 -5.31 -0.13
CA ILE A 123 -14.30 -5.02 -0.02
C ILE A 123 -14.85 -4.49 -1.35
N PRO A 124 -15.18 -5.36 -2.33
CA PRO A 124 -15.71 -4.94 -3.63
C PRO A 124 -17.00 -4.12 -3.61
N SER A 125 -17.73 -4.14 -2.49
CA SER A 125 -18.95 -3.37 -2.29
C SER A 125 -18.73 -1.99 -1.67
N PHE A 126 -17.48 -1.57 -1.47
CA PHE A 126 -17.16 -0.27 -0.89
C PHE A 126 -17.67 0.88 -1.77
N ASP A 127 -18.25 1.90 -1.14
CA ASP A 127 -18.70 3.11 -1.81
C ASP A 127 -18.34 4.34 -0.95
N LYS A 128 -17.48 5.19 -1.49
CA LYS A 128 -17.01 6.42 -0.83
C LYS A 128 -18.12 7.42 -0.47
N ASN A 129 -19.31 7.29 -1.08
CA ASN A 129 -20.45 8.17 -0.85
C ASN A 129 -21.47 7.63 0.16
N SER A 130 -21.25 6.42 0.69
CA SER A 130 -22.18 5.75 1.60
C SER A 130 -21.52 5.32 2.91
N THR A 131 -22.33 4.91 3.89
CA THR A 131 -21.78 4.27 5.10
C THR A 131 -21.28 2.88 4.76
N ASN A 132 -20.01 2.62 5.06
CA ASN A 132 -19.38 1.33 4.84
C ASN A 132 -19.26 0.55 6.15
N ARG A 133 -19.35 -0.78 6.07
CA ARG A 133 -19.08 -1.66 7.23
C ARG A 133 -17.58 -1.71 7.55
N ARG A 134 -16.74 -1.65 6.53
CA ARG A 134 -15.28 -1.70 6.58
C ARG A 134 -14.74 -0.89 5.40
N PHE A 135 -13.59 -0.25 5.61
CA PHE A 135 -12.80 0.30 4.52
C PHE A 135 -12.30 -0.82 3.60
N ASP A 136 -12.16 -0.51 2.31
CA ASP A 136 -11.59 -1.42 1.34
C ASP A 136 -10.07 -1.28 1.31
N ALA A 137 -9.36 -2.25 1.88
CA ALA A 137 -7.90 -2.19 2.00
C ALA A 137 -7.20 -2.30 0.64
N THR A 138 -7.89 -2.68 -0.45
CA THR A 138 -7.28 -2.66 -1.78
C THR A 138 -6.85 -1.26 -2.20
N LEU A 139 -7.58 -0.22 -1.78
CA LEU A 139 -7.24 1.17 -2.04
C LEU A 139 -5.94 1.60 -1.36
N GLU A 140 -5.59 0.92 -0.27
CA GLU A 140 -4.38 1.17 0.53
C GLU A 140 -3.23 0.29 0.06
N GLU A 141 -3.37 -1.03 0.09
CA GLU A 141 -2.25 -1.93 -0.14
C GLU A 141 -1.79 -1.95 -1.60
N VAL A 142 -2.71 -1.80 -2.57
CA VAL A 142 -2.29 -1.62 -3.97
C VAL A 142 -1.55 -0.30 -4.13
N LEU A 143 -1.98 0.76 -3.44
CA LEU A 143 -1.33 2.05 -3.49
C LEU A 143 0.05 2.00 -2.83
N HIS A 144 0.20 1.34 -1.68
CA HIS A 144 1.48 1.10 -1.02
C HIS A 144 2.49 0.44 -1.95
N LEU A 145 2.08 -0.61 -2.69
CA LEU A 145 2.94 -1.26 -3.67
C LEU A 145 3.41 -0.27 -4.76
N ILE A 146 2.45 0.46 -5.36
CA ILE A 146 2.74 1.39 -6.47
C ILE A 146 3.62 2.56 -6.01
N THR A 147 3.41 3.07 -4.79
CA THR A 147 4.18 4.20 -4.27
C THR A 147 5.58 3.76 -3.83
N HIS A 148 5.69 2.64 -3.11
CA HIS A 148 6.96 2.12 -2.58
C HIS A 148 7.91 1.62 -3.66
N GLU A 149 7.38 0.82 -4.59
CA GLU A 149 8.19 0.19 -5.63
C GLU A 149 8.27 1.03 -6.92
N GLY A 150 7.44 2.08 -7.02
CA GLY A 150 7.34 2.93 -8.20
C GLY A 150 7.71 4.38 -7.92
N PHE A 151 6.78 5.15 -7.38
CA PHE A 151 6.95 6.61 -7.21
C PHE A 151 8.18 7.00 -6.39
N SER A 152 8.40 6.34 -5.25
CA SER A 152 9.53 6.66 -4.37
C SER A 152 10.87 6.24 -4.98
N GLN A 153 10.88 5.33 -5.95
CA GLN A 153 12.07 4.89 -6.67
C GLN A 153 12.40 5.79 -7.88
N VAL A 154 11.39 6.45 -8.45
CA VAL A 154 11.54 7.32 -9.64
C VAL A 154 11.78 8.78 -9.26
N TYR A 155 11.11 9.30 -8.24
CA TYR A 155 11.13 10.73 -7.90
C TYR A 155 11.84 10.98 -6.57
N ASP A 156 12.97 11.69 -6.61
CA ASP A 156 13.74 12.03 -5.41
C ASP A 156 12.92 12.79 -4.36
N GLU A 157 11.95 13.61 -4.79
CA GLU A 157 11.06 14.33 -3.89
C GLU A 157 10.13 13.43 -3.08
N LEU A 158 9.80 12.25 -3.61
CA LEU A 158 8.89 11.27 -3.04
C LEU A 158 9.62 10.09 -2.39
N ARG A 159 10.96 10.12 -2.35
CA ARG A 159 11.76 9.06 -1.71
C ARG A 159 11.42 8.93 -0.24
N GLU A 160 11.37 7.69 0.24
CA GLU A 160 11.12 7.35 1.63
C GLU A 160 12.39 7.46 2.49
N VAL A 161 13.08 8.59 2.36
CA VAL A 161 14.33 8.87 3.06
C VAL A 161 14.27 10.27 3.66
N ARG A 162 14.91 10.44 4.81
CA ARG A 162 15.00 11.73 5.46
C ARG A 162 15.58 12.79 4.51
N GLY A 163 14.91 13.93 4.43
CA GLY A 163 15.32 15.06 3.60
C GLY A 163 14.63 15.14 2.24
N SER A 164 13.90 14.10 1.81
CA SER A 164 12.97 14.23 0.67
C SER A 164 11.85 15.21 0.99
N LEU A 165 11.15 15.71 -0.04
CA LEU A 165 10.07 16.67 0.18
C LEU A 165 8.90 16.03 0.94
N ILE A 166 8.55 14.78 0.63
CA ILE A 166 7.51 14.06 1.36
C ILE A 166 7.88 13.81 2.83
N ALA A 167 9.14 13.46 3.11
CA ALA A 167 9.61 13.25 4.47
C ALA A 167 9.58 14.54 5.30
N ASN A 168 9.99 15.67 4.69
CA ASN A 168 9.95 16.97 5.36
C ASN A 168 8.50 17.42 5.65
N ALA A 169 7.56 17.14 4.73
CA ALA A 169 6.14 17.41 4.95
C ALA A 169 5.58 16.53 6.10
N MET A 170 5.93 15.25 6.10
CA MET A 170 5.55 14.31 7.17
C MET A 170 6.09 14.75 8.54
N ASP A 171 7.36 15.15 8.63
CA ASP A 171 7.95 15.62 9.89
C ASP A 171 7.18 16.82 10.45
N ILE A 172 6.74 17.75 9.60
CA ILE A 172 5.88 18.87 10.00
C ILE A 172 4.52 18.36 10.49
N ALA A 173 3.91 17.41 9.78
CA ALA A 173 2.62 16.83 10.12
C ALA A 173 2.58 16.11 11.47
N ARG A 174 3.72 15.54 11.86
CA ARG A 174 3.92 14.82 13.12
C ARG A 174 4.41 15.73 14.25
N GLY A 175 4.69 17.00 13.95
CA GLY A 175 5.24 17.98 14.90
C GLY A 175 6.73 17.79 15.21
N GLY A 176 7.46 17.05 14.37
CA GLY A 176 8.89 16.82 14.48
C GLY A 176 9.36 15.56 13.76
N TYR A 177 10.67 15.36 13.73
CA TYR A 177 11.30 14.15 13.24
C TYR A 177 11.27 13.05 14.32
N PHE A 178 10.76 11.88 13.96
CA PHE A 178 10.77 10.68 14.81
C PHE A 178 11.13 9.46 13.99
N LEU A 179 12.22 8.78 14.38
CA LEU A 179 12.70 7.58 13.69
C LEU A 179 11.68 6.43 13.70
N ASN A 180 11.01 6.24 14.83
CA ASN A 180 9.92 5.29 15.03
C ASN A 180 8.75 6.02 15.72
N PRO A 181 7.52 5.49 15.73
CA PRO A 181 6.42 6.07 16.48
C PRO A 181 6.78 6.31 17.96
N PRO A 182 6.69 7.56 18.47
CA PRO A 182 6.86 7.84 19.88
C PRO A 182 5.64 7.36 20.67
N SER A 183 5.79 7.20 21.98
CA SER A 183 4.66 6.90 22.88
C SER A 183 3.58 7.99 22.87
N GLN A 184 3.94 9.22 22.50
CA GLN A 184 3.02 10.33 22.36
C GLN A 184 3.55 11.34 21.33
N TYR A 185 2.71 11.69 20.37
CA TYR A 185 2.95 12.79 19.43
C TYR A 185 2.59 14.15 20.06
N PRO A 186 3.19 15.25 19.57
CA PRO A 186 2.75 16.61 19.89
C PRO A 186 1.24 16.82 19.66
N LEU A 187 0.58 17.58 20.53
CA LEU A 187 -0.89 17.78 20.48
C LEU A 187 -1.38 18.38 19.15
N ASN A 188 -0.54 19.19 18.51
CA ASN A 188 -0.81 19.85 17.24
C ASN A 188 -0.48 18.98 16.02
N ALA A 189 0.03 17.75 16.20
CA ALA A 189 0.22 16.82 15.09
C ALA A 189 -1.14 16.47 14.46
N TRP A 190 -1.18 16.36 13.13
CA TRP A 190 -2.34 15.86 12.39
C TRP A 190 -2.11 14.51 11.74
N TYR A 191 -0.85 14.05 11.76
CA TYR A 191 -0.47 12.69 11.47
C TYR A 191 0.21 12.08 12.70
N SER A 192 -0.35 10.97 13.17
CA SER A 192 0.21 10.03 14.13
C SER A 192 0.06 8.63 13.57
N TYR A 193 0.82 7.69 14.12
CA TYR A 193 0.77 6.31 13.69
C TYR A 193 0.94 5.42 14.92
N ASP A 194 0.05 4.45 15.07
CA ASP A 194 -0.06 3.62 16.27
C ASP A 194 0.79 2.34 16.18
N ASP A 195 1.19 1.92 14.98
CA ASP A 195 2.04 0.75 14.80
C ASP A 195 3.50 1.05 15.15
N ILE A 196 3.85 0.76 16.40
CA ILE A 196 5.19 0.93 16.97
C ILE A 196 6.30 0.15 16.26
N THR A 197 5.97 -0.80 15.38
CA THR A 197 6.96 -1.56 14.60
C THR A 197 7.40 -0.83 13.33
N CYS A 198 6.63 0.17 12.91
CA CYS A 198 6.90 0.95 11.72
C CYS A 198 8.15 1.82 11.87
N THR A 199 9.00 1.79 10.85
CA THR A 199 10.20 2.63 10.72
C THR A 199 9.88 3.94 9.99
N TYR A 200 10.87 4.83 9.90
CA TYR A 200 10.70 6.16 9.30
C TYR A 200 10.18 6.12 7.86
N ASP A 201 10.73 5.22 7.04
CA ASP A 201 10.33 4.94 5.66
C ASP A 201 8.89 4.42 5.59
N CYS A 202 8.54 3.44 6.42
CA CYS A 202 7.16 2.94 6.55
C CYS A 202 6.17 4.08 6.86
N MET A 203 6.50 4.99 7.77
CA MET A 203 5.61 6.12 8.09
C MET A 203 5.46 7.11 6.91
N ILE A 204 6.46 7.21 6.03
CA ILE A 204 6.35 8.03 4.81
C ILE A 204 5.37 7.39 3.83
N VAL A 205 5.42 6.06 3.66
CA VAL A 205 4.49 5.30 2.81
C VAL A 205 3.04 5.52 3.28
N GLU A 206 2.82 5.38 4.58
CA GLU A 206 1.51 5.56 5.21
C GLU A 206 1.03 7.02 5.08
N TYR A 207 1.91 8.00 5.29
CA TYR A 207 1.58 9.41 5.10
C TYR A 207 1.20 9.74 3.66
N PHE A 208 1.89 9.14 2.67
CA PHE A 208 1.52 9.23 1.27
C PHE A 208 0.08 8.72 1.06
N TYR A 209 -0.19 7.50 1.52
CA TYR A 209 -1.50 6.87 1.41
C TYR A 209 -2.60 7.74 2.03
N TRP A 210 -2.42 8.17 3.28
CA TRP A 210 -3.40 8.99 3.99
C TRP A 210 -3.71 10.28 3.24
N ALA A 211 -2.67 10.95 2.73
CA ALA A 211 -2.81 12.21 1.99
C ALA A 211 -3.54 12.02 0.66
N LEU A 212 -3.04 11.12 -0.19
CA LEU A 212 -3.62 10.93 -1.53
C LEU A 212 -5.06 10.42 -1.45
N THR A 213 -5.33 9.42 -0.61
CA THR A 213 -6.70 8.86 -0.49
C THR A 213 -7.68 9.85 0.14
N SER A 214 -7.21 10.79 0.97
CA SER A 214 -8.04 11.91 1.46
C SER A 214 -8.35 12.92 0.35
N ILE A 215 -7.39 13.21 -0.53
CA ILE A 215 -7.57 14.07 -1.71
C ILE A 215 -8.57 13.44 -2.70
N LEU A 216 -8.48 12.13 -2.92
CA LEU A 216 -9.36 11.37 -3.81
C LEU A 216 -10.75 11.08 -3.22
N GLY A 217 -10.92 11.33 -1.93
CA GLY A 217 -12.20 11.23 -1.20
C GLY A 217 -12.49 9.86 -0.59
N ALA A 218 -11.55 8.93 -0.60
CA ALA A 218 -11.74 7.60 0.03
C ALA A 218 -11.94 7.71 1.55
N GLN A 219 -11.32 8.71 2.17
CA GLN A 219 -11.33 8.89 3.63
C GLN A 219 -12.50 9.76 4.13
N ALA A 220 -13.41 10.18 3.24
CA ALA A 220 -14.43 11.18 3.52
C ALA A 220 -15.84 10.61 3.77
N TYR A 221 -16.04 9.29 3.73
CA TYR A 221 -17.36 8.69 3.91
C TYR A 221 -17.89 8.82 5.36
N PRO A 222 -19.22 8.80 5.58
CA PRO A 222 -19.81 8.95 6.91
C PRO A 222 -19.28 7.92 7.92
N GLY A 223 -18.78 8.40 9.07
CA GLY A 223 -18.21 7.58 10.14
C GLY A 223 -16.70 7.34 10.03
N ARG A 224 -16.09 7.56 8.85
CA ARG A 224 -14.66 7.30 8.65
C ARG A 224 -13.77 8.10 9.60
N PHE A 225 -14.08 9.38 9.83
CA PHE A 225 -13.28 10.22 10.73
C PHE A 225 -13.26 9.70 12.16
N ASP A 226 -14.34 9.09 12.65
CA ASP A 226 -14.38 8.50 14.00
C ASP A 226 -13.49 7.24 14.08
N GLU A 227 -13.30 6.55 12.95
CA GLU A 227 -12.42 5.38 12.85
C GLU A 227 -10.94 5.76 12.85
N ILE A 228 -10.55 6.80 12.10
CA ILE A 228 -9.13 7.09 11.82
C ILE A 228 -8.61 8.38 12.47
N GLY A 229 -9.48 9.22 13.03
CA GLY A 229 -9.12 10.58 13.46
C GLY A 229 -8.07 10.67 14.58
N HIS A 230 -7.79 9.54 15.24
CA HIS A 230 -6.73 9.41 16.23
C HIS A 230 -5.32 9.31 15.60
N GLU A 231 -5.23 8.81 14.36
CA GLU A 231 -4.00 8.77 13.55
C GLU A 231 -3.98 9.89 12.50
N TRP A 232 -5.11 10.16 11.85
CA TRP A 232 -5.17 11.08 10.72
C TRP A 232 -6.30 12.10 10.83
N LYS A 233 -5.94 13.37 11.07
CA LYS A 233 -6.93 14.44 11.29
C LYS A 233 -7.49 15.05 9.99
N LEU A 234 -6.81 14.84 8.85
CA LEU A 234 -7.07 15.54 7.59
C LEU A 234 -7.78 14.66 6.55
N ASN A 235 -8.83 13.95 6.94
CA ASN A 235 -9.51 12.93 6.13
C ASN A 235 -10.30 13.42 4.88
N THR A 236 -10.19 14.69 4.48
CA THR A 236 -10.89 15.23 3.28
C THR A 236 -9.98 16.14 2.47
N LEU A 237 -10.29 16.32 1.18
CA LEU A 237 -9.59 17.24 0.29
C LEU A 237 -9.47 18.65 0.87
N GLU A 238 -10.55 19.20 1.43
CA GLU A 238 -10.56 20.55 2.00
C GLU A 238 -9.64 20.65 3.21
N LYS A 239 -9.65 19.63 4.08
CA LYS A 239 -8.76 19.57 5.24
C LYS A 239 -7.30 19.49 4.81
N ILE A 240 -6.95 18.66 3.83
CA ILE A 240 -5.59 18.58 3.29
C ILE A 240 -5.16 19.93 2.70
N ARG A 241 -5.95 20.47 1.78
CA ARG A 241 -5.63 21.72 1.09
C ARG A 241 -5.37 22.90 2.04
N SER A 242 -6.07 22.94 3.17
CA SER A 242 -5.94 24.01 4.16
C SER A 242 -4.96 23.73 5.30
N GLY A 243 -4.80 22.45 5.68
CA GLY A 243 -4.05 22.03 6.86
C GLY A 243 -2.63 21.56 6.57
N ASP A 244 -2.40 20.98 5.39
CA ASP A 244 -1.11 20.44 4.98
C ASP A 244 -0.79 20.88 3.54
N ILE A 245 -0.39 22.14 3.41
CA ILE A 245 -0.13 22.78 2.13
C ILE A 245 1.03 22.10 1.38
N LEU A 246 2.01 21.57 2.11
CA LEU A 246 3.17 20.91 1.51
C LEU A 246 2.77 19.60 0.85
N ILE A 247 2.04 18.73 1.56
CA ILE A 247 1.59 17.47 0.95
C ILE A 247 0.57 17.72 -0.15
N TYR A 248 -0.32 18.71 0.02
CA TYR A 248 -1.26 19.07 -1.04
C TYR A 248 -0.53 19.50 -2.32
N SER A 249 0.51 20.33 -2.18
CA SER A 249 1.33 20.76 -3.32
C SER A 249 2.04 19.59 -3.99
N LEU A 250 2.57 18.63 -3.22
CA LEU A 250 3.21 17.44 -3.78
C LEU A 250 2.20 16.54 -4.50
N MET A 251 1.07 16.24 -3.86
CA MET A 251 0.05 15.32 -4.41
C MET A 251 -0.68 15.87 -5.64
N THR A 252 -0.63 17.19 -5.86
CA THR A 252 -1.26 17.86 -7.01
C THR A 252 -0.26 18.36 -8.04
N ASP A 253 1.04 18.13 -7.85
CA ASP A 253 2.05 18.50 -8.81
C ASP A 253 1.94 17.64 -10.08
N SER A 254 1.69 18.29 -11.20
CA SER A 254 1.62 17.65 -12.53
C SER A 254 2.91 16.89 -12.90
N LYS A 255 4.05 17.20 -12.28
CA LYS A 255 5.32 16.49 -12.46
C LYS A 255 5.18 14.99 -12.18
N PHE A 256 4.44 14.62 -11.14
CA PHE A 256 4.32 13.23 -10.71
C PHE A 256 3.21 12.50 -11.46
N ASN A 257 2.26 13.22 -12.07
CA ASN A 257 1.07 12.64 -12.69
C ASN A 257 0.38 11.58 -11.79
N LEU A 258 0.14 11.95 -10.53
CA LEU A 258 -0.55 11.08 -9.57
C LEU A 258 -2.03 10.91 -9.95
N PRO A 259 -2.67 9.80 -9.53
CA PRO A 259 -4.10 9.59 -9.72
C PRO A 259 -4.93 10.78 -9.23
N LYS A 260 -5.98 11.13 -9.99
CA LYS A 260 -6.92 12.22 -9.69
C LYS A 260 -8.33 11.72 -9.41
N VAL A 261 -8.63 10.49 -9.80
CA VAL A 261 -9.89 9.79 -9.57
C VAL A 261 -9.62 8.61 -8.65
N LEU A 262 -10.45 8.43 -7.63
CA LEU A 262 -10.37 7.24 -6.78
C LEU A 262 -10.81 6.01 -7.59
N PRO A 263 -10.06 4.90 -7.58
CA PRO A 263 -10.55 3.63 -8.11
C PRO A 263 -11.91 3.23 -7.53
N ASP A 264 -12.80 2.74 -8.39
CA ASP A 264 -14.19 2.42 -8.05
C ASP A 264 -14.62 1.00 -8.47
N ASN A 265 -13.65 0.17 -8.90
CA ASN A 265 -13.85 -1.21 -9.37
C ASN A 265 -14.60 -1.32 -10.72
N ASN A 266 -14.78 -0.23 -11.47
CA ASN A 266 -15.43 -0.21 -12.77
C ASN A 266 -14.46 -0.07 -13.96
N TYR A 267 -13.36 -0.80 -13.95
CA TYR A 267 -12.41 -0.80 -15.07
C TYR A 267 -12.73 -1.87 -16.12
N ASN A 268 -12.80 -1.48 -17.40
CA ASN A 268 -13.16 -2.38 -18.51
C ASN A 268 -12.27 -2.26 -19.77
N ALA A 269 -11.20 -1.45 -19.73
CA ALA A 269 -10.36 -1.24 -20.92
C ALA A 269 -9.49 -2.47 -21.27
N ILE A 270 -9.24 -3.37 -20.31
CA ILE A 270 -8.54 -4.65 -20.53
C ILE A 270 -9.30 -5.81 -19.89
N ASN A 271 -9.01 -7.03 -20.36
CA ASN A 271 -9.61 -8.25 -19.83
C ASN A 271 -8.77 -8.84 -18.68
N PHE A 272 -9.42 -9.05 -17.54
CA PHE A 272 -8.84 -9.69 -16.36
C PHE A 272 -9.12 -11.19 -16.40
N VAL A 273 -8.07 -12.01 -16.53
CA VAL A 273 -8.18 -13.48 -16.58
C VAL A 273 -7.29 -14.10 -15.51
N ILE A 274 -7.92 -14.74 -14.52
CA ILE A 274 -7.21 -15.54 -13.52
C ILE A 274 -6.66 -16.79 -14.21
N LYS A 275 -5.36 -17.00 -14.06
CA LYS A 275 -4.64 -18.20 -14.46
C LYS A 275 -4.47 -19.11 -13.24
N LEU A 276 -4.71 -20.41 -13.43
CA LEU A 276 -4.42 -21.42 -12.43
C LEU A 276 -3.00 -21.94 -12.64
N ASN A 277 -2.13 -21.70 -11.68
CA ASN A 277 -0.77 -22.21 -11.65
C ASN A 277 -0.82 -23.70 -11.26
N LYS A 278 -0.24 -24.56 -12.11
CA LYS A 278 -0.18 -26.02 -11.89
C LYS A 278 1.13 -26.43 -11.24
#